data_AF-A0A7X1TL47-F1
#
_entry.id   AF-A0A7X1TL47-F1
#
_cell.length_a   1.000
_cell.length_b   1.000
_cell.length_c   1.000
_cell.angle_alpha   90.00
_cell.angle_beta   90.00
_cell.angle_gamma   90.00
#
_symmetry.space_group_name_H-M   'P 1'
#
loop_
_entity.id
_entity.type
_entity.pdbx_description
1 polymer ?
#
loop_
_entity_poly.entity_id
_entity_poly.type
_entity_poly.pdbx_seq_one_letter_code
_entity_poly.pdbx_strand_id
1 'polypeptide(L)'
;MAIDRDDIKKTIADECKATKRSTKLWSLLHYGLSFSAIALSAAAASVLNLNHLFSLSSELRHDYATLFSTIAAVFGSIAVAGNFASKWSASRMARSGLEQLRYQLLDTSCDLTAVLARLCQIRRDKDIAFTQQVGRTSAQQLPASFEAAQNAPVAPQPENSKPIPISDKRAS
;
A
#
# COMPACT_ATOMS: atom_id res chain seq x y z
N MET A 1 33.15 -25.32 19.33
CA MET A 1 33.19 -23.86 19.07
C MET A 1 32.48 -23.21 20.25
N ALA A 2 33.20 -22.57 21.17
CA ALA A 2 32.58 -21.91 22.32
C ALA A 2 31.78 -20.71 21.80
N ILE A 3 30.50 -20.63 22.16
CA ILE A 3 29.63 -19.53 21.75
C ILE A 3 29.93 -18.34 22.68
N ASP A 4 30.48 -17.27 22.14
CA ASP A 4 30.74 -16.07 22.90
C ASP A 4 29.43 -15.29 23.16
N ARG A 5 29.20 -14.94 24.42
CA ARG A 5 28.02 -14.17 24.85
C ARG A 5 28.04 -12.78 24.23
N ASP A 6 29.21 -12.17 24.05
CA ASP A 6 29.30 -10.82 23.51
C ASP A 6 28.99 -10.76 22.00
N ASP A 7 29.33 -11.81 21.26
CA ASP A 7 28.89 -12.00 19.87
C ASP A 7 27.37 -12.14 19.75
N ILE A 8 26.72 -12.87 20.68
CA ILE A 8 25.26 -12.99 20.72
C ILE A 8 24.61 -11.61 20.98
N LYS A 9 25.11 -10.87 21.98
CA LYS A 9 24.60 -9.53 22.30
C LYS A 9 24.69 -8.59 21.11
N LYS A 10 25.83 -8.59 20.42
CA LYS A 10 26.05 -7.78 19.21
C LYS A 10 25.06 -8.15 18.11
N THR A 11 24.91 -9.44 17.83
CA THR A 11 23.96 -9.95 16.83
C THR A 11 22.53 -9.50 17.11
N ILE A 12 22.07 -9.60 18.35
CA ILE A 12 20.72 -9.19 18.74
C ILE A 12 20.57 -7.65 18.67
N ALA A 13 21.60 -6.90 19.04
CA ALA A 13 21.59 -5.44 18.93
C ALA A 13 21.47 -4.98 17.47
N ASP A 14 22.19 -5.63 16.55
CA ASP A 14 22.15 -5.32 15.13
C ASP A 14 20.80 -5.68 14.49
N GLU A 15 20.23 -6.84 14.83
CA GLU A 15 18.87 -7.23 14.44
C GLU A 15 17.80 -6.26 14.96
N CYS A 16 17.96 -5.78 16.20
CA CYS A 16 17.05 -4.81 16.78
C CYS A 16 17.13 -3.46 16.02
N LYS A 17 18.33 -3.00 15.65
CA LYS A 17 18.52 -1.79 14.81
C LYS A 17 17.90 -1.97 13.43
N ALA A 18 18.12 -3.11 12.78
CA ALA A 18 17.56 -3.42 11.47
C ALA A 18 16.02 -3.41 11.52
N THR A 19 15.44 -4.09 12.50
CA THR A 19 13.98 -4.16 12.68
C THR A 19 13.36 -2.79 12.96
N LYS A 20 14.05 -1.92 13.71
CA LYS A 20 13.62 -0.52 13.92
C LYS A 20 13.58 0.28 12.62
N ARG A 21 14.60 0.14 11.77
CA ARG A 21 14.65 0.83 10.46
C ARG A 21 13.52 0.35 9.56
N SER A 22 13.33 -0.96 9.45
CA SER A 22 12.23 -1.53 8.66
C SER A 22 10.87 -1.05 9.17
N THR A 23 10.64 -1.06 10.49
CA THR A 23 9.37 -0.58 11.08
C THR A 23 9.11 0.88 10.70
N LYS A 24 10.11 1.76 10.83
CA LYS A 24 9.98 3.17 10.46
C LYS A 24 9.69 3.35 8.98
N LEU A 25 10.40 2.62 8.12
CA LEU A 25 10.19 2.67 6.66
C LEU A 25 8.77 2.22 6.31
N TRP A 26 8.32 1.08 6.83
CA TRP A 26 6.97 0.59 6.56
C TRP A 26 5.88 1.51 7.11
N SER A 27 6.08 2.12 8.29
CA SER A 27 5.16 3.15 8.79
C SER A 27 5.14 4.37 7.89
N LEU A 28 6.29 4.85 7.43
CA LEU A 28 6.37 6.00 6.53
C LEU A 28 5.70 5.72 5.20
N LEU A 29 5.92 4.54 4.61
CA LEU A 29 5.24 4.15 3.37
C LEU A 29 3.73 4.04 3.58
N HIS A 30 3.29 3.37 4.65
CA HIS A 30 1.86 3.17 4.88
C HIS A 30 1.13 4.49 5.08
N TYR A 31 1.54 5.29 6.08
CA TYR A 31 0.89 6.56 6.36
C TYR A 31 1.16 7.61 5.29
N GLY A 32 2.35 7.61 4.69
CA GLY A 32 2.72 8.51 3.61
C GLY A 32 1.87 8.28 2.37
N LEU A 33 1.70 7.04 1.93
CA LEU A 33 0.85 6.72 0.78
C LEU A 33 -0.62 6.99 1.07
N SER A 34 -1.13 6.60 2.24
CA SER A 34 -2.53 6.87 2.61
C SER A 34 -2.84 8.36 2.68
N PHE A 35 -1.97 9.14 3.34
CA PHE A 35 -2.15 10.59 3.43
C PHE A 35 -2.03 11.26 2.06
N SER A 36 -1.04 10.85 1.26
CA SER A 36 -0.86 11.38 -0.10
C SER A 36 -2.06 11.07 -0.99
N ALA A 37 -2.63 9.86 -0.92
CA ALA A 37 -3.82 9.51 -1.69
C ALA A 37 -5.02 10.40 -1.33
N ILE A 38 -5.26 10.64 -0.04
CA ILE A 38 -6.34 11.53 0.42
C ILE A 38 -6.05 12.97 -0.02
N ALA A 39 -4.81 13.45 0.14
CA ALA A 39 -4.42 14.80 -0.25
C ALA A 39 -4.55 15.03 -1.76
N LEU A 40 -4.12 14.08 -2.60
CA LEU A 40 -4.25 14.14 -4.06
C LEU A 40 -5.73 14.09 -4.49
N SER A 41 -6.54 13.27 -3.83
CA SER A 41 -7.98 13.22 -4.09
C SER A 41 -8.67 14.55 -3.76
N ALA A 42 -8.34 15.14 -2.61
CA ALA A 42 -8.83 16.47 -2.22
C ALA A 42 -8.32 17.57 -3.17
N ALA A 43 -7.07 17.47 -3.63
CA ALA A 43 -6.50 18.39 -4.61
C ALA A 43 -7.23 18.30 -5.96
N ALA A 44 -7.53 17.10 -6.45
CA ALA A 44 -8.30 16.90 -7.68
C ALA A 44 -9.69 17.54 -7.60
N ALA A 45 -10.39 17.35 -6.47
CA ALA A 45 -11.69 17.98 -6.22
C ALA A 45 -11.58 19.51 -6.11
N SER A 46 -10.48 20.02 -5.57
CA SER A 46 -10.22 21.45 -5.45
C SER A 46 -9.93 22.09 -6.80
N VAL A 47 -9.14 21.44 -7.67
CA VAL A 47 -8.85 21.92 -9.04
C VAL A 47 -10.12 22.09 -9.87
N LEU A 48 -11.10 21.19 -9.69
CA LEU A 48 -12.41 21.29 -10.36
C LEU A 48 -13.26 22.46 -9.86
N ASN A 49 -13.13 22.86 -8.59
CA ASN A 49 -13.93 23.93 -7.98
C ASN A 49 -13.27 25.32 -8.09
N LEU A 50 -11.96 25.41 -8.29
CA LEU A 50 -11.19 26.67 -8.31
C LEU A 50 -11.27 27.42 -9.66
N ASN A 51 -12.42 27.38 -10.34
CA ASN A 51 -12.69 28.04 -11.63
C ASN A 51 -12.35 29.54 -11.64
N HIS A 52 -12.36 30.19 -10.48
CA HIS A 52 -12.23 31.63 -10.36
C HIS A 52 -10.80 32.11 -10.06
N LEU A 53 -9.90 31.22 -9.62
CA LEU A 53 -8.56 31.61 -9.15
C LEU A 53 -7.45 31.34 -10.15
N PHE A 54 -7.59 30.31 -10.97
CA PHE A 54 -6.63 29.97 -12.02
C PHE A 54 -7.38 29.95 -13.34
N SER A 55 -7.13 30.92 -14.22
CA SER A 55 -7.69 31.01 -15.58
C SER A 55 -7.17 29.90 -16.51
N LEU A 56 -7.19 28.65 -16.04
CA LEU A 56 -6.82 27.45 -16.79
C LEU A 56 -7.88 27.15 -17.84
N SER A 57 -7.48 26.61 -18.99
CA SER A 57 -8.43 26.09 -19.97
C SER A 57 -9.22 24.91 -19.39
N SER A 58 -10.41 24.64 -19.94
CA SER A 58 -11.26 23.53 -19.49
C SER A 58 -10.57 22.17 -19.69
N GLU A 59 -9.79 22.02 -20.76
CA GLU A 59 -9.08 20.77 -21.08
C GLU A 59 -7.99 20.47 -20.06
N LEU A 60 -7.12 21.45 -19.75
CA LEU A 60 -6.02 21.24 -18.79
C LEU A 60 -6.54 20.85 -17.40
N ARG A 61 -7.68 21.39 -16.96
CA ARG A 61 -8.30 21.02 -15.68
C ARG A 61 -8.70 19.55 -15.64
N HIS A 62 -9.27 19.05 -16.72
CA HIS A 62 -9.68 17.65 -16.82
C HIS A 62 -8.48 16.70 -16.79
N ASP A 63 -7.42 17.06 -17.50
CA ASP A 63 -6.17 16.28 -17.54
C ASP A 63 -5.51 16.18 -16.15
N TYR A 64 -5.43 17.29 -15.41
CA TYR A 64 -4.89 17.28 -14.05
C TYR A 64 -5.75 16.48 -13.08
N ALA A 65 -7.08 16.63 -13.13
CA ALA A 65 -7.98 15.85 -12.28
C ALA A 65 -7.84 14.35 -12.53
N THR A 66 -7.75 13.96 -13.81
CA THR A 66 -7.53 12.57 -14.21
C THR A 66 -6.17 12.06 -13.72
N LEU A 67 -5.10 12.84 -13.91
CA LEU A 67 -3.76 12.48 -13.44
C LEU A 67 -3.72 12.26 -11.93
N PHE A 68 -4.29 13.17 -11.13
CA PHE A 68 -4.34 13.01 -9.68
C PHE A 68 -5.16 11.78 -9.25
N SER A 69 -6.28 11.53 -9.92
CA SER A 69 -7.11 10.35 -9.69
C SER A 69 -6.35 9.05 -9.99
N THR A 70 -5.65 8.99 -11.13
CA THR A 70 -4.83 7.83 -11.50
C THR A 70 -3.70 7.59 -10.50
N ILE A 71 -2.98 8.63 -10.09
CA ILE A 71 -1.91 8.50 -9.08
C ILE A 71 -2.48 8.03 -7.74
N ALA A 72 -3.62 8.56 -7.31
CA ALA A 72 -4.28 8.13 -6.08
C ALA A 72 -4.70 6.65 -6.15
N ALA A 73 -5.25 6.20 -7.28
CA ALA A 73 -5.60 4.79 -7.51
C ALA A 73 -4.38 3.87 -7.51
N VAL A 74 -3.26 4.32 -8.11
CA VAL A 74 -1.98 3.59 -8.08
C VAL A 74 -1.45 3.49 -6.65
N PHE A 75 -1.48 4.57 -5.87
CA PHE A 75 -1.05 4.55 -4.47
C PHE A 75 -1.94 3.66 -3.60
N GLY A 76 -3.26 3.69 -3.81
CA GLY A 76 -4.18 2.77 -3.17
C GLY A 76 -3.86 1.31 -3.49
N SER A 77 -3.60 1.03 -4.77
CA SER A 77 -3.24 -0.32 -5.24
C SER A 77 -1.91 -0.79 -4.65
N ILE A 78 -0.89 0.07 -4.61
CA ILE A 78 0.41 -0.23 -3.97
C ILE A 78 0.24 -0.43 -2.47
N ALA A 79 -0.59 0.37 -1.80
CA ALA A 79 -0.85 0.25 -0.37
C ALA A 79 -1.48 -1.10 -0.01
N VAL A 80 -2.46 -1.55 -0.82
CA VAL A 80 -3.13 -2.85 -0.66
C VAL A 80 -2.20 -4.00 -1.05
N ALA A 81 -1.59 -3.95 -2.24
CA ALA A 81 -0.72 -5.01 -2.75
C ALA A 81 0.58 -5.17 -1.92
N GLY A 82 1.12 -4.05 -1.43
CA GLY A 82 2.34 -4.03 -0.63
C GLY A 82 2.19 -4.67 0.76
N ASN A 83 0.94 -4.84 1.21
CA ASN A 83 0.55 -5.46 2.47
C ASN A 83 1.32 -4.88 3.68
N PHE A 84 1.46 -3.55 3.67
CA PHE A 84 2.31 -2.83 4.62
C PHE A 84 1.84 -3.00 6.07
N ALA A 85 0.53 -3.14 6.30
CA ALA A 85 -0.04 -3.35 7.62
C ALA A 85 0.44 -4.67 8.26
N SER A 86 0.47 -5.77 7.50
CA SER A 86 0.97 -7.05 8.00
C SER A 86 2.48 -7.01 8.25
N LYS A 87 3.26 -6.47 7.30
CA LYS A 87 4.73 -6.32 7.47
C LYS A 87 5.08 -5.44 8.67
N TRP A 88 4.28 -4.40 8.90
CA TRP A 88 4.41 -3.54 10.07
C TRP A 88 4.11 -4.30 11.37
N SER A 89 2.98 -5.03 11.43
CA SER A 89 2.60 -5.83 12.61
C SER A 89 3.64 -6.90 12.93
N ALA A 90 4.09 -7.66 11.93
CA ALA A 90 5.15 -8.68 12.05
C ALA A 90 6.46 -8.07 12.58
N SER A 91 6.83 -6.88 12.08
CA SER A 91 8.03 -6.17 12.56
C SER A 91 7.91 -5.73 14.03
N ARG A 92 6.71 -5.31 14.47
CA ARG A 92 6.48 -4.96 15.89
C ARG A 92 6.50 -6.18 16.81
N MET A 93 5.90 -7.30 16.38
CA MET A 93 5.94 -8.55 17.15
C MET A 93 7.37 -9.08 17.28
N ALA A 94 8.14 -9.10 16.18
CA ALA A 94 9.54 -9.48 16.20
C ALA A 94 10.36 -8.58 17.15
N ARG A 95 10.11 -7.27 17.14
CA ARG A 95 10.75 -6.34 18.07
C ARG A 95 10.42 -6.67 19.52
N SER A 96 9.16 -6.95 19.85
CA SER A 96 8.76 -7.32 21.22
C SER A 96 9.51 -8.57 21.69
N GLY A 97 9.64 -9.58 20.82
CA GLY A 97 10.43 -10.78 21.11
C GLY A 97 11.92 -10.50 21.29
N LEU A 98 12.50 -9.63 20.47
CA LEU A 98 13.91 -9.24 20.60
C LEU A 98 14.21 -8.45 21.89
N GLU A 99 13.31 -7.56 22.31
CA GLU A 99 13.46 -6.84 23.59
C GLU A 99 13.37 -7.82 24.78
N GLN A 100 12.46 -8.82 24.71
CA GLN A 100 12.38 -9.88 25.72
C GLN A 100 13.67 -10.71 25.81
N LEU A 101 14.23 -11.11 24.66
CA LEU A 101 15.53 -11.79 24.61
C LEU A 101 16.66 -10.92 25.19
N ARG A 102 16.64 -9.61 24.89
CA ARG A 102 17.60 -8.67 25.45
C ARG A 102 17.54 -8.65 26.97
N TYR A 103 16.34 -8.69 27.57
CA TYR A 103 16.20 -8.77 29.03
C TYR A 103 16.71 -10.09 29.58
N GLN A 104 16.44 -11.23 28.92
CA GLN A 104 16.98 -12.53 29.34
C GLN A 104 18.52 -12.56 29.31
N LEU A 105 19.14 -11.88 28.35
CA LEU A 105 20.61 -11.76 28.25
C LEU A 105 21.26 -10.91 29.34
N LEU A 106 20.50 -10.05 30.02
CA LEU A 106 20.99 -9.32 31.20
C LEU A 106 21.19 -10.26 32.38
N ASP A 107 20.47 -11.39 32.42
CA ASP A 107 20.68 -12.44 33.41
C ASP A 107 21.95 -13.24 33.06
N THR A 108 22.92 -13.22 33.97
CA THR A 108 24.20 -13.92 33.82
C THR A 108 24.04 -15.44 33.86
N SER A 109 22.96 -15.94 34.46
CA SER A 109 22.63 -17.37 34.56
C SER A 109 21.85 -17.91 33.36
N CYS A 110 21.45 -17.05 32.42
CA CYS A 110 20.65 -17.42 31.26
C CYS A 110 21.34 -18.45 30.35
N ASP A 111 20.60 -19.47 29.91
CA ASP A 111 21.02 -20.41 28.88
C ASP A 111 21.08 -19.73 27.50
N LEU A 112 22.28 -19.61 26.97
CA LEU A 112 22.55 -19.01 25.66
C LEU A 112 21.96 -19.84 24.51
N THR A 113 21.83 -21.15 24.68
CA THR A 113 21.29 -22.06 23.67
C THR A 113 19.80 -21.81 23.48
N ALA A 114 19.05 -21.69 24.57
CA ALA A 114 17.64 -21.32 24.54
C ALA A 114 17.39 -19.94 23.91
N VAL A 115 18.25 -18.95 24.22
CA VAL A 115 18.17 -17.60 23.62
C VAL A 115 18.37 -17.65 22.11
N LEU A 116 19.38 -18.40 21.63
CA LEU A 116 19.62 -18.58 20.19
C LEU A 116 18.47 -19.31 19.51
N ALA A 117 17.93 -20.37 20.12
CA ALA A 117 16.78 -21.08 19.59
C ALA A 117 15.57 -20.14 19.44
N ARG A 118 15.33 -19.28 20.44
CA ARG A 118 14.25 -18.29 20.40
C ARG A 118 14.48 -17.21 19.36
N LEU A 119 15.71 -16.75 19.17
CA LEU A 119 16.07 -15.81 18.10
C LEU A 119 15.79 -16.40 16.71
N CYS A 120 16.20 -17.65 16.49
CA CYS A 120 15.91 -18.39 15.25
C CYS A 120 14.40 -18.52 15.01
N GLN A 121 13.62 -18.76 16.06
CA GLN A 121 12.18 -18.81 15.96
C GLN A 121 11.56 -17.47 15.59
N ILE A 122 11.98 -16.36 16.22
CA ILE A 122 11.50 -15.02 15.87
C ILE A 122 11.81 -14.68 14.40
N ARG A 123 13.00 -15.03 13.91
CA ARG A 123 13.35 -14.84 12.49
C ARG A 123 12.43 -15.65 11.59
N ARG A 124 12.21 -16.93 11.90
CA ARG A 124 11.33 -17.81 11.13
C ARG A 124 9.88 -17.29 11.11
N ASP A 125 9.34 -16.90 12.25
CA ASP A 125 7.97 -16.39 12.37
C ASP A 125 7.79 -15.11 11.55
N LYS A 126 8.80 -14.23 11.56
CA LYS A 126 8.84 -13.04 10.71
C LYS A 126 8.84 -13.44 9.22
N ASP A 127 9.70 -14.35 8.80
CA ASP A 127 9.81 -14.75 7.38
C ASP A 127 8.54 -15.45 6.88
N ILE A 128 7.89 -16.26 7.72
CA ILE A 128 6.59 -16.87 7.43
C ILE A 128 5.52 -15.79 7.26
N ALA A 129 5.46 -14.82 8.16
CA ALA A 129 4.49 -13.73 8.06
C ALA A 129 4.68 -12.90 6.78
N PHE A 130 5.92 -12.72 6.33
CA PHE A 130 6.22 -12.08 5.05
C PHE A 130 5.79 -12.92 3.85
N THR A 131 5.94 -14.26 3.92
CA THR A 131 5.73 -15.18 2.78
C THR A 131 4.29 -15.64 2.62
N GLN A 132 3.62 -16.06 3.70
CA GLN A 132 2.25 -16.62 3.64
C GLN A 132 1.22 -15.64 3.08
N GLN A 133 1.49 -14.33 3.20
CA GLN A 133 0.53 -13.34 2.76
C GLN A 133 0.64 -12.98 1.29
N VAL A 134 1.81 -13.21 0.67
CA VAL A 134 1.95 -13.15 -0.80
C VAL A 134 0.99 -14.14 -1.45
N GLY A 135 0.83 -15.33 -0.86
CA GLY A 135 -0.12 -16.34 -1.35
C GLY A 135 -1.60 -15.98 -1.17
N ARG A 136 -1.97 -15.22 -0.12
CA ARG A 136 -3.36 -14.81 0.14
C ARG A 136 -3.81 -13.67 -0.78
N THR A 137 -2.95 -12.69 -1.03
CA THR A 137 -3.30 -11.54 -1.88
C THR A 137 -3.58 -11.97 -3.32
N SER A 138 -2.86 -12.98 -3.84
CA SER A 138 -3.15 -13.55 -5.16
C SER A 138 -4.48 -14.30 -5.24
N ALA A 139 -4.94 -14.90 -4.15
CA ALA A 139 -6.19 -15.66 -4.12
C ALA A 139 -7.43 -14.80 -3.85
N GLN A 140 -7.27 -13.66 -3.17
CA GLN A 140 -8.40 -12.81 -2.73
C GLN A 140 -8.60 -11.56 -3.59
N GLN A 141 -7.67 -11.25 -4.49
CA GLN A 141 -7.68 -10.04 -5.31
C GLN A 141 -8.00 -10.35 -6.78
N LEU A 142 -9.09 -11.08 -7.02
CA LEU A 142 -9.88 -10.82 -8.23
C LEU A 142 -10.79 -9.64 -7.87
N PRO A 143 -10.51 -8.42 -8.33
CA PRO A 143 -11.26 -7.27 -7.88
C PRO A 143 -12.68 -7.37 -8.45
N ALA A 144 -13.69 -7.32 -7.57
CA ALA A 144 -15.11 -7.25 -7.93
C ALA A 144 -15.42 -6.06 -8.87
N SER A 145 -14.53 -5.05 -8.95
CA SER A 145 -14.62 -3.98 -9.94
C SER A 145 -14.34 -4.44 -11.38
N PHE A 146 -13.60 -5.52 -11.60
CA PHE A 146 -13.44 -6.14 -12.92
C PHE A 146 -14.73 -6.86 -13.33
N GLU A 147 -15.37 -7.52 -12.37
CA GLU A 147 -16.66 -8.18 -12.54
C GLU A 147 -17.80 -7.16 -12.77
N ALA A 148 -17.77 -6.03 -12.06
CA ALA A 148 -18.71 -4.92 -12.26
C ALA A 148 -18.48 -4.17 -13.59
N ALA A 149 -17.25 -4.07 -14.08
CA ALA A 149 -16.97 -3.48 -15.40
C ALA A 149 -17.35 -4.42 -16.56
N GLN A 150 -17.28 -5.74 -16.36
CA GLN A 150 -17.77 -6.73 -17.35
C GLN A 150 -19.31 -6.87 -17.34
N ASN A 151 -19.96 -6.67 -16.20
CA ASN A 151 -21.42 -6.76 -16.06
C ASN A 151 -22.14 -5.41 -16.12
N ALA A 152 -21.43 -4.32 -16.45
CA ALA A 152 -22.08 -3.04 -16.68
C ALA A 152 -23.04 -3.18 -17.87
N PRO A 153 -24.34 -2.86 -17.71
CA PRO A 153 -25.29 -2.91 -18.81
C PRO A 153 -24.78 -2.00 -19.93
N VAL A 154 -24.56 -2.58 -21.12
CA VAL A 154 -24.22 -1.84 -22.34
C VAL A 154 -25.22 -0.70 -22.46
N ALA A 155 -24.72 0.54 -22.34
CA ALA A 155 -25.56 1.71 -22.48
C ALA A 155 -26.28 1.62 -23.84
N PRO A 156 -27.61 1.87 -23.90
CA PRO A 156 -28.35 1.81 -25.14
C PRO A 156 -27.67 2.75 -26.16
N GLN A 157 -27.27 2.16 -27.29
CA GLN A 157 -26.71 2.89 -28.42
C GLN A 157 -27.66 4.04 -28.79
N PRO A 158 -27.15 5.25 -29.07
CA PRO A 158 -28.00 6.36 -29.49
C PRO A 158 -28.75 5.92 -30.76
N GLU A 159 -30.05 5.74 -30.60
CA GLU A 159 -30.96 5.30 -31.66
C GLU A 159 -30.89 6.32 -32.79
N ASN A 160 -30.29 5.86 -33.88
CA ASN A 160 -30.27 6.38 -35.23
C ASN A 160 -31.06 7.68 -35.48
N SER A 161 -30.29 8.74 -35.68
CA SER A 161 -30.64 10.04 -36.28
C SER A 161 -31.90 10.03 -37.14
N LYS A 162 -32.90 10.81 -36.69
CA LYS A 162 -34.02 11.26 -37.53
C LYS A 162 -33.48 11.91 -38.82
N PRO A 163 -34.01 11.57 -40.01
CA PRO A 163 -33.61 12.21 -41.26
C PRO A 163 -33.92 13.71 -41.21
N ILE A 164 -32.94 14.54 -41.59
CA ILE A 164 -33.12 15.98 -41.78
C ILE A 164 -34.06 16.17 -42.99
N PRO A 165 -35.19 16.89 -42.86
CA PRO A 165 -36.04 17.18 -44.01
C PRO A 165 -35.32 18.16 -44.94
N ILE A 166 -35.01 17.69 -46.15
CA ILE A 166 -34.51 18.54 -47.25
C ILE A 166 -35.66 19.45 -47.67
N SER A 167 -35.53 20.74 -47.36
CA SER A 167 -36.51 21.75 -47.74
C SER A 167 -36.36 22.06 -49.24
N ASP A 168 -37.29 21.55 -50.04
CA ASP A 168 -37.36 21.80 -51.47
C ASP A 168 -37.85 23.24 -51.72
N LYS A 169 -36.92 24.12 -52.08
CA LYS A 169 -37.21 25.48 -52.57
C LYS A 169 -37.00 25.53 -54.07
N ARG A 170 -38.03 25.20 -54.84
CA ARG A 170 -38.23 25.70 -56.22
C ARG A 170 -39.70 25.97 -56.49
N ALA A 171 -40.07 27.22 -56.31
CA ALA A 171 -41.17 27.84 -57.04
C ALA A 171 -40.69 29.22 -57.49
N SER A 172 -41.10 29.57 -58.72
CA SER A 172 -40.87 30.80 -59.48
C SER A 172 -39.64 30.79 -60.39
#